data_AF-A0A3Q1GYA7-F1
#
_entry.id   AF-A0A3Q1GYA7-F1
#
_cell.length_a   1.000
_cell.length_b   1.000
_cell.length_c   1.000
_cell.angle_alpha   90.00
_cell.angle_beta   90.00
_cell.angle_gamma   90.00
#
_symmetry.space_group_name_H-M   'P 1'
#
loop_
_entity.id
_entity.type
_entity.pdbx_description
1 polymer ?
#
loop_
_entity_poly.entity_id
_entity_poly.type
_entity_poly.pdbx_seq_one_letter_code
_entity_poly.pdbx_strand_id
1 'polypeptide(L)'
;MNHRPLAVHCNSRPAGYIDSPRARSRDNLLMCDDFGEEYLRLFLSIIYTCTIYKQYVQCVYRQLMARLTAVKRRQALRGPAYMFSGPSVSLSEVEQRFLEAAEYGNIPEVRRMLLHVPNLNVNAVDYMGQNALQLAVANEHLEVTELLLGRADLARVGDALLLAISKGYVRITEALLNHPSFRDAHRLTASPAQADMLDDFYAYDEDGTRFSHDVTPVILAAHCQEYEIVHTLLSKGARIDPPHDYFCGCDSCNYQQQFDSFSHSRSRINAYRGLASPAYLSLSNEDPVLAALELSNELAMLANIEKEFKNDYCRLSTQCKDYVVGLLDLCRSTEEVEAILSGQTDSEDSYDLPGRPSLTRLKLAIKYELKKVSHVIKSIMCIWS
;
A
#
# COMPACT_ATOMS: atom_id res chain seq x y z
N MET A 1 23.69 57.94 -1.44
CA MET A 1 23.36 59.39 -1.48
C MET A 1 22.52 59.66 -2.72
N ASN A 2 21.45 60.44 -2.55
CA ASN A 2 20.65 61.19 -3.56
C ASN A 2 19.61 60.36 -4.34
N HIS A 3 18.29 60.47 -4.07
CA HIS A 3 17.31 61.56 -4.31
C HIS A 3 16.91 61.79 -5.80
N ARG A 4 15.68 61.33 -6.16
CA ARG A 4 14.51 61.99 -6.85
C ARG A 4 14.73 63.20 -7.82
N PRO A 5 13.73 63.63 -8.64
CA PRO A 5 12.87 63.01 -9.69
C PRO A 5 12.59 63.98 -10.91
N LEU A 6 11.56 63.71 -11.76
CA LEU A 6 10.62 64.58 -12.56
C LEU A 6 10.22 63.84 -13.88
N ALA A 7 8.96 63.47 -14.23
CA ALA A 7 7.71 64.23 -14.53
C ALA A 7 7.88 65.22 -15.71
N VAL A 8 7.07 65.35 -16.78
CA VAL A 8 5.59 65.38 -17.00
C VAL A 8 5.29 65.24 -18.53
N HIS A 9 4.21 64.60 -19.04
CA HIS A 9 2.96 65.17 -19.65
C HIS A 9 2.29 64.07 -20.53
N CYS A 10 1.03 64.11 -21.00
CA CYS A 10 -0.34 64.43 -20.53
C CYS A 10 -1.31 64.22 -21.73
N ASN A 11 -2.61 64.05 -21.43
CA ASN A 11 -3.83 64.12 -22.28
C ASN A 11 -4.28 62.83 -23.01
N SER A 12 -5.56 62.39 -23.07
CA SER A 12 -6.87 62.88 -22.56
C SER A 12 -7.98 61.80 -22.81
N ARG A 13 -9.04 61.76 -21.98
CA ARG A 13 -10.29 60.92 -22.00
C ARG A 13 -11.46 61.62 -22.80
N PRO A 14 -12.78 61.23 -22.85
CA PRO A 14 -13.61 60.27 -22.03
C PRO A 14 -14.88 59.54 -22.61
N ALA A 15 -15.56 58.75 -21.73
CA ALA A 15 -17.05 58.50 -21.52
C ALA A 15 -17.79 57.40 -22.34
N GLY A 16 -18.87 56.68 -21.94
CA GLY A 16 -19.79 56.60 -20.77
C GLY A 16 -21.29 56.37 -21.21
N TYR A 17 -22.11 55.61 -20.45
CA TYR A 17 -23.62 55.38 -20.51
C TYR A 17 -24.17 54.26 -21.45
N ILE A 18 -24.99 53.24 -21.06
CA ILE A 18 -26.30 53.02 -20.35
C ILE A 18 -27.49 52.76 -21.32
N ASP A 19 -28.30 51.74 -20.96
CA ASP A 19 -29.70 51.40 -21.31
C ASP A 19 -30.09 50.55 -22.54
N SER A 20 -31.04 49.66 -22.27
CA SER A 20 -31.77 48.78 -23.19
C SER A 20 -33.24 49.24 -23.29
N PRO A 21 -33.94 48.94 -24.40
CA PRO A 21 -35.32 48.49 -24.25
C PRO A 21 -35.77 47.36 -25.21
N ARG A 22 -36.79 46.63 -24.72
CA ARG A 22 -37.59 45.54 -25.31
C ARG A 22 -38.38 45.94 -26.57
N ALA A 23 -38.67 44.98 -27.48
CA ALA A 23 -40.05 44.51 -27.79
C ALA A 23 -40.16 43.49 -28.96
N ARG A 24 -40.82 42.35 -28.66
CA ARG A 24 -41.89 41.58 -29.38
C ARG A 24 -41.79 41.14 -30.87
N SER A 25 -42.03 39.83 -31.09
CA SER A 25 -43.11 39.17 -31.89
C SER A 25 -42.82 37.64 -31.92
N ARG A 26 -43.61 36.65 -31.44
CA ARG A 26 -44.88 36.04 -31.94
C ARG A 26 -44.86 35.78 -33.47
N ASP A 27 -45.07 34.59 -34.07
CA ASP A 27 -45.78 33.31 -33.80
C ASP A 27 -45.07 32.17 -34.61
N ASN A 28 -45.26 30.83 -34.50
CA ASN A 28 -46.48 30.01 -34.59
C ASN A 28 -46.19 28.50 -34.32
N LEU A 29 -47.25 27.81 -33.89
CA LEU A 29 -47.46 26.37 -33.57
C LEU A 29 -47.11 25.34 -34.65
N LEU A 30 -46.75 24.11 -34.22
CA LEU A 30 -47.37 22.83 -34.63
C LEU A 30 -47.11 21.74 -33.56
N MET A 31 -48.16 20.98 -33.24
CA MET A 31 -48.27 19.93 -32.21
C MET A 31 -47.67 18.58 -32.66
N CYS A 32 -47.17 17.78 -31.70
CA CYS A 32 -47.25 16.30 -31.67
C CYS A 32 -47.08 15.84 -30.21
N ASP A 33 -48.20 15.44 -29.59
CA ASP A 33 -48.27 14.67 -28.35
C ASP A 33 -47.80 13.23 -28.62
N ASP A 34 -46.84 12.71 -27.82
CA ASP A 34 -46.62 11.30 -27.44
C ASP A 34 -45.14 11.02 -27.07
N PHE A 35 -44.63 11.61 -25.98
CA PHE A 35 -43.29 11.25 -25.43
C PHE A 35 -43.17 11.42 -23.90
N GLY A 36 -44.28 11.38 -23.15
CA GLY A 36 -44.32 11.77 -21.74
C GLY A 36 -43.87 10.71 -20.72
N GLU A 37 -44.18 9.44 -20.93
CA GLU A 37 -43.99 8.37 -19.92
C GLU A 37 -42.53 7.88 -19.81
N GLU A 38 -41.82 7.76 -20.94
CA GLU A 38 -40.42 7.31 -20.96
C GLU A 38 -39.48 8.34 -20.36
N TYR A 39 -39.75 9.63 -20.60
CA TYR A 39 -38.99 10.74 -20.03
C TYR A 39 -39.13 10.81 -18.51
N LEU A 40 -40.33 10.54 -17.97
CA LEU A 40 -40.59 10.50 -16.52
C LEU A 40 -39.88 9.33 -15.84
N ARG A 41 -39.80 8.15 -16.48
CA ARG A 41 -39.04 7.00 -15.96
C ARG A 41 -37.53 7.23 -15.99
N LEU A 42 -37.02 7.82 -17.08
CA LEU A 42 -35.62 8.27 -17.16
C LEU A 42 -35.34 9.35 -16.12
N PHE A 43 -36.24 10.34 -15.94
CA PHE A 43 -36.08 11.38 -14.91
C PHE A 43 -36.10 10.81 -13.49
N LEU A 44 -37.02 9.90 -13.18
CA LEU A 44 -37.09 9.27 -11.86
C LEU A 44 -35.89 8.34 -11.60
N SER A 45 -35.39 7.63 -12.62
CA SER A 45 -34.15 6.85 -12.55
C SER A 45 -32.91 7.73 -12.37
N ILE A 46 -32.84 8.86 -13.09
CA ILE A 46 -31.76 9.85 -12.94
C ILE A 46 -31.85 10.53 -11.56
N ILE A 47 -33.04 10.82 -11.05
CA ILE A 47 -33.23 11.37 -9.70
C ILE A 47 -32.85 10.32 -8.65
N TYR A 48 -33.23 9.06 -8.82
CA TYR A 48 -32.93 7.97 -7.88
C TYR A 48 -31.43 7.60 -7.87
N THR A 49 -30.79 7.57 -9.03
CA THR A 49 -29.33 7.40 -9.15
C THR A 49 -28.59 8.64 -8.65
N CYS A 50 -29.12 9.85 -8.86
CA CYS A 50 -28.56 11.09 -8.30
C CYS A 50 -28.76 11.20 -6.78
N THR A 51 -29.86 10.68 -6.21
CA THR A 51 -30.03 10.62 -4.75
C THR A 51 -29.14 9.54 -4.15
N ILE A 52 -29.02 8.35 -4.74
CA ILE A 52 -28.07 7.33 -4.30
C ILE A 52 -26.62 7.82 -4.43
N TYR A 53 -26.27 8.47 -5.54
CA TYR A 53 -24.95 9.07 -5.75
C TYR A 53 -24.69 10.20 -4.75
N LYS A 54 -25.67 11.08 -4.50
CA LYS A 54 -25.56 12.11 -3.45
C LYS A 54 -25.44 11.49 -2.06
N GLN A 55 -26.15 10.40 -1.77
CA GLN A 55 -26.11 9.73 -0.46
C GLN A 55 -24.80 8.97 -0.26
N TYR A 56 -24.24 8.37 -1.32
CA TYR A 56 -22.91 7.77 -1.36
C TYR A 56 -21.82 8.84 -1.22
N VAL A 57 -21.85 9.91 -2.03
CA VAL A 57 -20.92 11.04 -1.93
C VAL A 57 -21.01 11.69 -0.56
N GLN A 58 -22.20 11.84 0.02
CA GLN A 58 -22.38 12.42 1.35
C GLN A 58 -21.93 11.47 2.48
N CYS A 59 -21.99 10.15 2.28
CA CYS A 59 -21.41 9.16 3.17
C CYS A 59 -19.87 9.23 3.13
N VAL A 60 -19.29 9.25 1.92
CA VAL A 60 -17.84 9.41 1.71
C VAL A 60 -17.36 10.76 2.22
N TYR A 61 -18.11 11.83 2.03
CA TYR A 61 -17.79 13.16 2.57
C TYR A 61 -17.93 13.20 4.09
N ARG A 62 -18.90 12.49 4.69
CA ARG A 62 -18.98 12.32 6.15
C ARG A 62 -17.82 11.50 6.69
N GLN A 63 -17.43 10.42 6.03
CA GLN A 63 -16.26 9.61 6.38
C GLN A 63 -14.97 10.44 6.24
N LEU A 64 -14.83 11.23 5.17
CA LEU A 64 -13.71 12.14 4.95
C LEU A 64 -13.68 13.28 5.97
N MET A 65 -14.83 13.87 6.30
CA MET A 65 -14.93 14.91 7.31
C MET A 65 -14.67 14.34 8.70
N ALA A 66 -15.07 13.09 8.98
CA ALA A 66 -14.68 12.36 10.19
C ALA A 66 -13.17 12.08 10.23
N ARG A 67 -12.56 11.68 9.10
CA ARG A 67 -11.10 11.53 8.95
C ARG A 67 -10.36 12.84 9.19
N LEU A 68 -10.82 13.95 8.59
CA LEU A 68 -10.22 15.28 8.74
C LEU A 68 -10.45 15.86 10.14
N THR A 69 -11.62 15.63 10.77
CA THR A 69 -11.84 16.06 12.16
C THR A 69 -11.11 15.19 13.17
N ALA A 70 -10.89 13.89 12.91
CA ALA A 70 -10.05 13.04 13.74
C ALA A 70 -8.57 13.44 13.63
N VAL A 71 -8.05 13.66 12.41
CA VAL A 71 -6.67 14.16 12.19
C VAL A 71 -6.48 15.55 12.78
N LYS A 72 -7.46 16.47 12.60
CA LYS A 72 -7.41 17.81 13.21
C LYS A 72 -7.56 17.76 14.72
N ARG A 73 -8.37 16.86 15.31
CA ARG A 73 -8.43 16.67 16.77
C ARG A 73 -7.09 16.16 17.30
N ARG A 74 -6.46 15.19 16.64
CA ARG A 74 -5.13 14.65 17.04
C ARG A 74 -4.01 15.68 16.89
N GLN A 75 -4.03 16.54 15.86
CA GLN A 75 -3.04 17.62 15.69
C GLN A 75 -3.31 18.85 16.59
N ALA A 76 -4.57 19.20 16.86
CA ALA A 76 -4.92 20.39 17.65
C ALA A 76 -4.77 20.22 19.17
N LEU A 77 -4.62 18.98 19.67
CA LEU A 77 -4.25 18.70 21.07
C LEU A 77 -2.75 18.88 21.35
N ARG A 78 -1.92 19.09 20.31
CA ARG A 78 -0.46 19.24 20.44
C ARG A 78 0.00 20.70 20.46
N GLY A 79 -0.36 21.43 21.50
CA GLY A 79 0.51 22.49 22.04
C GLY A 79 1.57 21.85 22.96
N PRO A 80 2.71 22.49 23.27
CA PRO A 80 3.79 21.93 24.12
C PRO A 80 3.35 21.39 25.50
N ALA A 81 2.09 21.61 25.90
CA ALA A 81 1.45 21.05 27.09
C ALA A 81 1.22 19.52 27.06
N TYR A 82 1.18 18.85 25.89
CA TYR A 82 1.01 17.38 25.86
C TYR A 82 2.22 16.63 26.45
N MET A 83 3.42 17.23 26.41
CA MET A 83 4.61 16.68 27.07
C MET A 83 4.56 16.79 28.61
N PHE A 84 3.63 17.60 29.14
CA PHE A 84 3.40 17.82 30.58
C PHE A 84 2.06 17.25 31.06
N SER A 85 1.30 16.62 30.16
CA SER A 85 0.06 15.94 30.51
C SER A 85 0.42 14.50 30.87
N GLY A 86 0.35 14.17 32.16
CA GLY A 86 0.52 12.78 32.62
C GLY A 86 -0.46 11.84 31.90
N PRO A 87 -0.15 10.53 31.83
CA PRO A 87 -0.98 9.58 31.10
C PRO A 87 -2.44 9.68 31.57
N SER A 88 -3.36 9.75 30.60
CA SER A 88 -4.81 9.91 30.83
C SER A 88 -5.47 8.70 31.51
N VAL A 89 -4.72 7.62 31.75
CA VAL A 89 -5.19 6.38 32.36
C VAL A 89 -4.25 6.01 33.51
N SER A 90 -4.72 6.13 34.75
CA SER A 90 -4.08 5.49 35.89
C SER A 90 -4.31 3.98 35.79
N LEU A 91 -3.33 3.24 35.30
CA LEU A 91 -3.36 1.78 35.27
C LEU A 91 -3.60 1.22 36.67
N SER A 92 -4.47 0.22 36.77
CA SER A 92 -4.61 -0.54 38.01
C SER A 92 -3.31 -1.31 38.29
N GLU A 93 -2.92 -1.49 39.56
CA GLU A 93 -1.80 -2.37 39.91
C GLU A 93 -1.95 -3.78 39.33
N VAL A 94 -3.19 -4.24 39.16
CA VAL A 94 -3.49 -5.54 38.54
C VAL A 94 -3.18 -5.52 37.04
N GLU A 95 -3.52 -4.45 36.33
CA GLU A 95 -3.23 -4.29 34.90
C GLU A 95 -1.73 -4.12 34.67
N GLN A 96 -1.04 -3.36 35.52
CA GLN A 96 0.41 -3.21 35.45
C GLN A 96 1.11 -4.56 35.64
N ARG A 97 0.74 -5.35 36.66
CA ARG A 97 1.30 -6.69 36.86
C ARG A 97 1.01 -7.63 35.69
N PHE A 98 -0.15 -7.49 35.06
CA PHE A 98 -0.51 -8.27 33.87
C PHE A 98 0.40 -7.93 32.68
N LEU A 99 0.63 -6.64 32.43
CA LEU A 99 1.52 -6.17 31.37
C LEU A 99 2.97 -6.62 31.62
N GLU A 100 3.48 -6.46 32.84
CA GLU A 100 4.82 -6.95 33.23
C GLU A 100 4.92 -8.48 33.05
N ALA A 101 3.90 -9.24 33.48
CA ALA A 101 3.89 -10.69 33.30
C ALA A 101 3.92 -11.09 31.81
N ALA A 102 3.21 -10.36 30.94
CA ALA A 102 3.25 -10.59 29.50
C ALA A 102 4.60 -10.19 28.88
N GLU A 103 5.19 -9.07 29.31
CA GLU A 103 6.49 -8.57 28.84
C GLU A 103 7.63 -9.52 29.21
N TYR A 104 7.67 -10.03 30.44
CA TYR A 104 8.69 -10.97 30.92
C TYR A 104 8.41 -12.43 30.55
N GLY A 105 7.27 -12.74 29.92
CA GLY A 105 6.96 -14.11 29.50
C GLY A 105 6.52 -15.04 30.63
N ASN A 106 5.95 -14.51 31.71
CA ASN A 106 5.49 -15.28 32.86
C ASN A 106 4.16 -16.00 32.57
N ILE A 107 4.26 -17.11 31.84
CA ILE A 107 3.14 -17.96 31.41
C ILE A 107 2.16 -18.34 32.54
N PRO A 108 2.59 -18.87 33.71
CA PRO A 108 1.64 -19.28 34.74
C PRO A 108 0.89 -18.08 35.33
N GLU A 109 1.55 -16.93 35.47
CA GLU A 109 0.91 -15.73 36.00
C GLU A 109 -0.09 -15.14 35.00
N VAL A 110 0.28 -15.02 33.71
CA VAL A 110 -0.63 -14.58 32.64
C VAL A 110 -1.86 -15.49 32.59
N ARG A 111 -1.66 -16.82 32.60
CA ARG A 111 -2.77 -17.79 32.60
C ARG A 111 -3.64 -17.66 33.84
N ARG A 112 -3.04 -17.50 35.03
CA ARG A 112 -3.76 -17.32 36.28
C ARG A 112 -4.62 -16.06 36.23
N MET A 113 -4.06 -14.95 35.78
CA MET A 113 -4.75 -13.67 35.69
C MET A 113 -5.89 -13.70 34.68
N LEU A 114 -5.68 -14.28 33.49
CA LEU A 114 -6.73 -14.42 32.46
C LEU A 114 -7.94 -15.27 32.93
N LEU A 115 -7.71 -16.26 33.80
CA LEU A 115 -8.76 -17.18 34.26
C LEU A 115 -9.43 -16.76 35.58
N HIS A 116 -8.68 -16.16 36.50
CA HIS A 116 -9.13 -15.96 37.89
C HIS A 116 -9.39 -14.50 38.27
N VAL A 117 -8.99 -13.53 37.45
CA VAL A 117 -9.24 -12.10 37.72
C VAL A 117 -10.52 -11.67 36.98
N PRO A 118 -11.65 -11.46 37.69
CA PRO A 118 -12.85 -10.94 37.06
C PRO A 118 -12.62 -9.49 36.62
N ASN A 119 -13.13 -9.12 35.44
CA ASN A 119 -13.02 -7.78 34.84
C ASN A 119 -11.59 -7.33 34.48
N LEU A 120 -10.66 -8.26 34.25
CA LEU A 120 -9.34 -7.91 33.71
C LEU A 120 -9.50 -7.30 32.30
N ASN A 121 -9.01 -6.08 32.13
CA ASN A 121 -8.91 -5.46 30.82
C ASN A 121 -7.69 -6.01 30.08
N VAL A 122 -7.91 -6.93 29.13
CA VAL A 122 -6.84 -7.53 28.31
C VAL A 122 -6.20 -6.50 27.37
N ASN A 123 -6.93 -5.43 27.04
CA ASN A 123 -6.47 -4.34 26.18
C ASN A 123 -5.91 -3.15 26.99
N ALA A 124 -5.51 -3.38 28.24
CA ALA A 124 -4.75 -2.39 28.99
C ALA A 124 -3.47 -2.03 28.23
N VAL A 125 -3.06 -0.77 28.31
CA VAL A 125 -1.89 -0.23 27.62
C VAL A 125 -0.88 0.32 28.61
N ASP A 126 0.41 0.16 28.33
CA ASP A 126 1.49 0.70 29.16
C ASP A 126 1.66 2.23 28.98
N TYR A 127 2.72 2.79 29.58
CA TYR A 127 3.07 4.21 29.47
C TYR A 127 3.48 4.65 28.05
N MET A 128 3.85 3.70 27.18
CA MET A 128 4.11 3.91 25.75
C MET A 128 2.86 3.66 24.90
N GLY A 129 1.74 3.33 25.53
CA GLY A 129 0.50 3.01 24.86
C GLY A 129 0.50 1.63 24.21
N GLN A 130 1.29 0.66 24.66
CA GLN A 130 1.37 -0.70 24.09
C GLN A 130 0.55 -1.71 24.90
N ASN A 131 -0.16 -2.62 24.23
CA ASN A 131 -0.93 -3.68 24.88
C ASN A 131 -0.08 -4.93 25.21
N ALA A 132 -0.65 -5.82 26.02
CA ALA A 132 0.01 -7.08 26.42
C ALA A 132 0.44 -7.94 25.22
N LEU A 133 -0.34 -7.95 24.13
CA LEU A 133 -0.02 -8.71 22.92
C LEU A 133 1.20 -8.15 22.19
N GLN A 134 1.27 -6.82 22.01
CA GLN A 134 2.40 -6.14 21.39
C GLN A 134 3.68 -6.36 22.19
N LEU A 135 3.61 -6.33 23.53
CA LEU A 135 4.74 -6.60 24.42
C LEU A 135 5.20 -8.06 24.33
N ALA A 136 4.27 -9.02 24.38
CA ALA A 136 4.58 -10.44 24.24
C ALA A 136 5.24 -10.76 22.88
N VAL A 137 4.72 -10.18 21.79
CA VAL A 137 5.28 -10.35 20.44
C VAL A 137 6.63 -9.65 20.29
N ALA A 138 6.82 -8.47 20.88
CA ALA A 138 8.09 -7.75 20.84
C ALA A 138 9.25 -8.55 21.47
N ASN A 139 8.94 -9.36 22.48
CA ASN A 139 9.90 -10.18 23.21
C ASN A 139 9.89 -11.66 22.80
N GLU A 140 9.21 -12.01 21.70
CA GLU A 140 9.15 -13.37 21.15
C GLU A 140 8.52 -14.44 22.07
N HIS A 141 7.61 -14.04 22.97
CA HIS A 141 6.94 -14.97 23.88
C HIS A 141 5.79 -15.70 23.19
N LEU A 142 6.10 -16.77 22.44
CA LEU A 142 5.10 -17.54 21.68
C LEU A 142 3.96 -18.07 22.56
N GLU A 143 4.28 -18.76 23.67
CA GLU A 143 3.26 -19.38 24.53
C GLU A 143 2.32 -18.33 25.17
N VAL A 144 2.87 -17.19 25.58
CA VAL A 144 2.07 -16.06 26.09
C VAL A 144 1.19 -15.50 24.97
N THR A 145 1.74 -15.36 23.76
CA THR A 145 0.99 -14.90 22.59
C THR A 145 -0.18 -15.83 22.28
N GLU A 146 0.03 -17.15 22.27
CA GLU A 146 -1.04 -18.14 22.07
C GLU A 146 -2.12 -18.07 23.16
N LEU A 147 -1.73 -17.85 24.42
CA LEU A 147 -2.67 -17.66 25.53
C LEU A 147 -3.53 -16.40 25.36
N LEU A 148 -2.91 -15.30 24.95
CA LEU A 148 -3.62 -14.05 24.69
C LEU A 148 -4.57 -14.23 23.50
N LEU A 149 -4.13 -14.87 22.41
CA LEU A 149 -4.95 -15.13 21.22
C LEU A 149 -6.15 -16.05 21.46
N GLY A 150 -6.22 -16.74 22.61
CA GLY A 150 -7.44 -17.44 23.04
C GLY A 150 -8.61 -16.51 23.36
N ARG A 151 -8.37 -15.20 23.48
CA ARG A 151 -9.37 -14.16 23.74
C ARG A 151 -9.80 -13.49 22.43
N ALA A 152 -11.10 -13.51 22.14
CA ALA A 152 -11.64 -12.91 20.91
C ALA A 152 -11.72 -11.36 20.94
N ASP A 153 -11.61 -10.76 22.12
CA ASP A 153 -11.76 -9.33 22.40
C ASP A 153 -10.45 -8.52 22.28
N LEU A 154 -9.42 -9.06 21.62
CA LEU A 154 -8.13 -8.40 21.46
C LEU A 154 -8.16 -7.25 20.44
N ALA A 155 -7.67 -6.08 20.86
CA ALA A 155 -7.36 -4.95 19.99
C ALA A 155 -5.92 -5.02 19.45
N ARG A 156 -5.62 -4.24 18.39
CA ARG A 156 -4.26 -4.03 17.83
C ARG A 156 -3.53 -5.30 17.35
N VAL A 157 -4.29 -6.35 17.02
CA VAL A 157 -3.73 -7.61 16.50
C VAL A 157 -3.01 -7.39 15.16
N GLY A 158 -3.47 -6.43 14.34
CA GLY A 158 -2.84 -6.05 13.08
C GLY A 158 -1.46 -5.43 13.27
N ASP A 159 -1.28 -4.56 14.26
CA ASP A 159 0.04 -3.99 14.58
C ASP A 159 1.00 -5.06 15.12
N ALA A 160 0.52 -5.95 15.99
CA ALA A 160 1.29 -7.10 16.47
C ALA A 160 1.75 -8.00 15.30
N LEU A 161 0.90 -8.22 14.30
CA LEU A 161 1.28 -8.95 13.08
C LEU A 161 2.39 -8.24 12.31
N LEU A 162 2.28 -6.92 12.07
CA LEU A 162 3.32 -6.17 11.38
C LEU A 162 4.66 -6.18 12.14
N LEU A 163 4.62 -6.14 13.48
CA LEU A 163 5.80 -6.27 14.31
C LEU A 163 6.46 -7.64 14.17
N ALA A 164 5.69 -8.73 14.23
CA ALA A 164 6.19 -10.09 14.06
C ALA A 164 6.85 -10.28 12.69
N ILE A 165 6.25 -9.74 11.63
CA ILE A 165 6.80 -9.78 10.27
C ILE A 165 8.11 -9.00 10.18
N SER A 166 8.17 -7.81 10.76
CA SER A 166 9.38 -6.97 10.77
C SER A 166 10.57 -7.66 11.47
N LYS A 167 10.27 -8.51 12.46
CA LYS A 167 11.27 -9.28 13.22
C LYS A 167 11.59 -10.66 12.64
N GLY A 168 10.79 -11.17 11.70
CA GLY A 168 10.96 -12.50 11.13
C GLY A 168 10.43 -13.65 12.01
N TYR A 169 9.47 -13.38 12.92
CA TYR A 169 8.96 -14.40 13.85
C TYR A 169 7.91 -15.32 13.21
N VAL A 170 8.37 -16.28 12.41
CA VAL A 170 7.51 -17.18 11.60
C VAL A 170 6.40 -17.84 12.44
N ARG A 171 6.76 -18.48 13.56
CA ARG A 171 5.80 -19.22 14.41
C ARG A 171 4.73 -18.31 15.02
N ILE A 172 5.13 -17.10 15.45
CA ILE A 172 4.22 -16.11 16.01
C ILE A 172 3.31 -15.56 14.92
N THR A 173 3.85 -15.30 13.73
CA THR A 173 3.08 -14.87 12.56
C THR A 173 2.01 -15.91 12.18
N GLU A 174 2.35 -17.20 12.18
CA GLU A 174 1.37 -18.26 11.94
C GLU A 174 0.26 -18.32 13.00
N ALA A 175 0.63 -18.23 14.29
CA ALA A 175 -0.33 -18.18 15.38
C ALA A 175 -1.29 -16.98 15.24
N LEU A 176 -0.75 -15.80 14.91
CA LEU A 176 -1.53 -14.58 14.68
C LEU A 176 -2.46 -14.72 13.46
N LEU A 177 -2.00 -15.27 12.35
CA LEU A 177 -2.80 -15.45 11.13
C LEU A 177 -3.93 -16.49 11.28
N ASN A 178 -3.86 -17.35 12.29
CA ASN A 178 -4.93 -18.29 12.63
C ASN A 178 -6.02 -17.68 13.53
N HIS A 179 -5.80 -16.48 14.05
CA HIS A 179 -6.78 -15.77 14.88
C HIS A 179 -8.04 -15.38 14.05
N PRO A 180 -9.26 -15.46 14.62
CA PRO A 180 -10.51 -15.16 13.91
C PRO A 180 -10.57 -13.76 13.29
N SER A 181 -9.79 -12.80 13.79
CA SER A 181 -9.72 -11.44 13.23
C SER A 181 -9.15 -11.37 11.81
N PHE A 182 -8.43 -12.40 11.36
CA PHE A 182 -7.85 -12.47 10.01
C PHE A 182 -8.59 -13.41 9.06
N ARG A 183 -9.81 -13.84 9.42
CA ARG A 183 -10.65 -14.65 8.52
C ARG A 183 -11.00 -13.88 7.23
N ASP A 184 -11.18 -12.58 7.34
CA ASP A 184 -11.41 -11.71 6.20
C ASP A 184 -10.06 -11.39 5.54
N ALA A 185 -9.76 -12.05 4.42
CA ALA A 185 -8.55 -11.81 3.64
C ALA A 185 -8.40 -10.33 3.22
N HIS A 186 -9.50 -9.59 3.13
CA HIS A 186 -9.52 -8.15 2.88
C HIS A 186 -8.72 -7.35 3.92
N ARG A 187 -8.61 -7.80 5.18
CA ARG A 187 -7.77 -7.13 6.19
C ARG A 187 -6.27 -7.29 5.90
N LEU A 188 -5.87 -8.31 5.15
CA LEU A 188 -4.47 -8.55 4.76
C LEU A 188 -4.07 -7.77 3.50
N THR A 189 -5.03 -7.45 2.63
CA THR A 189 -4.81 -6.72 1.38
C THR A 189 -5.11 -5.23 1.49
N ALA A 190 -6.07 -4.84 2.33
CA ALA A 190 -6.39 -3.44 2.54
C ALA A 190 -5.23 -2.73 3.24
N SER A 191 -4.83 -1.59 2.68
CA SER A 191 -3.88 -0.71 3.37
C SER A 191 -4.49 -0.22 4.69
N PRO A 192 -3.70 -0.03 5.76
CA PRO A 192 -4.17 0.59 6.99
C PRO A 192 -4.89 1.94 6.78
N ALA A 193 -4.61 2.66 5.69
CA ALA A 193 -5.35 3.87 5.28
C ALA A 193 -6.77 3.61 4.75
N GLN A 194 -7.01 2.44 4.17
CA GLN A 194 -8.29 2.02 3.61
C GLN A 194 -9.13 1.25 4.62
N ALA A 195 -8.50 0.52 5.55
CA ALA A 195 -9.18 -0.06 6.70
C ALA A 195 -9.92 1.06 7.45
N ASP A 196 -11.19 0.84 7.79
CA ASP A 196 -11.99 1.84 8.47
C ASP A 196 -11.23 2.35 9.70
N MET A 197 -10.86 3.63 9.70
CA MET A 197 -10.09 4.34 10.76
C MET A 197 -10.77 4.32 12.15
N LEU A 198 -11.90 3.62 12.27
CA LEU A 198 -12.67 3.39 13.48
C LEU A 198 -12.22 2.12 14.21
N ASP A 199 -11.46 1.22 13.56
CA ASP A 199 -10.93 0.01 14.18
C ASP A 199 -9.44 0.24 14.53
N ASP A 200 -9.08 0.17 15.82
CA ASP A 200 -7.71 0.29 16.33
C ASP A 200 -6.83 -0.91 15.94
N PHE A 201 -7.14 -1.59 14.84
CA PHE A 201 -6.56 -2.87 14.45
C PHE A 201 -5.07 -2.78 14.11
N TYR A 202 -4.66 -1.72 13.41
CA TYR A 202 -3.26 -1.43 13.04
C TYR A 202 -2.64 -0.31 13.89
N ALA A 203 -3.36 0.21 14.89
CA ALA A 203 -2.85 1.26 15.76
C ALA A 203 -1.71 0.72 16.63
N TYR A 204 -0.60 1.45 16.69
CA TYR A 204 0.49 1.17 17.62
C TYR A 204 0.12 1.71 19.00
N ASP A 205 -0.23 2.99 19.05
CA ASP A 205 -0.62 3.78 20.21
C ASP A 205 -1.82 4.69 19.87
N GLU A 206 -2.11 5.69 20.72
CA GLU A 206 -3.16 6.70 20.44
C GLU A 206 -2.77 7.68 19.32
N ASP A 207 -1.48 7.77 18.98
CA ASP A 207 -0.90 8.74 18.06
C ASP A 207 -0.84 8.26 16.61
N GLY A 208 -0.79 6.94 16.37
CA GLY A 208 -0.86 6.39 15.00
C GLY A 208 -0.42 4.94 14.85
N THR A 209 -0.01 4.60 13.62
CA THR A 209 0.47 3.27 13.23
C THR A 209 2.00 3.22 13.27
N ARG A 210 2.59 2.05 13.59
CA ARG A 210 4.06 1.89 13.60
C ARG A 210 4.69 2.06 12.22
N PHE A 211 4.04 1.48 11.21
CA PHE A 211 4.47 1.55 9.81
C PHE A 211 3.64 2.58 9.06
N SER A 212 4.11 2.97 7.87
CA SER A 212 3.35 3.88 7.02
C SER A 212 2.03 3.20 6.60
N HIS A 213 0.96 4.00 6.55
CA HIS A 213 -0.41 3.50 6.40
C HIS A 213 -0.71 2.83 5.05
N ASP A 214 0.24 2.92 4.12
CA ASP A 214 0.26 2.32 2.79
C ASP A 214 0.95 0.93 2.76
N VAL A 215 1.63 0.54 3.84
CA VAL A 215 2.31 -0.76 3.93
C VAL A 215 1.34 -1.81 4.45
N THR A 216 1.03 -2.78 3.59
CA THR A 216 0.27 -4.00 3.96
C THR A 216 1.22 -5.06 4.55
N PRO A 217 0.70 -6.07 5.27
CA PRO A 217 1.52 -7.17 5.78
C PRO A 217 2.38 -7.86 4.72
N VAL A 218 1.84 -8.06 3.50
CA VAL A 218 2.57 -8.69 2.39
C VAL A 218 3.70 -7.81 1.87
N ILE A 219 3.45 -6.50 1.75
CA ILE A 219 4.48 -5.52 1.35
C ILE A 219 5.61 -5.52 2.38
N LEU A 220 5.29 -5.52 3.68
CA LEU A 220 6.31 -5.54 4.73
C LEU A 220 7.13 -6.84 4.71
N ALA A 221 6.49 -7.99 4.57
CA ALA A 221 7.18 -9.29 4.48
C ALA A 221 8.13 -9.33 3.27
N ALA A 222 7.68 -8.80 2.14
CA ALA A 222 8.50 -8.66 0.94
C ALA A 222 9.69 -7.71 1.14
N HIS A 223 9.51 -6.59 1.86
CA HIS A 223 10.59 -5.65 2.18
C HIS A 223 11.66 -6.28 3.07
N CYS A 224 11.27 -7.12 4.02
CA CYS A 224 12.18 -7.85 4.92
C CYS A 224 12.82 -9.09 4.27
N GLN A 225 12.35 -9.53 3.10
CA GLN A 225 12.83 -10.72 2.39
C GLN A 225 12.61 -12.04 3.15
N GLU A 226 11.52 -12.13 3.92
CA GLU A 226 11.16 -13.31 4.72
C GLU A 226 10.36 -14.32 3.89
N TYR A 227 11.04 -15.28 3.27
CA TYR A 227 10.43 -16.24 2.32
C TYR A 227 9.29 -17.06 2.94
N GLU A 228 9.46 -17.56 4.17
CA GLU A 228 8.46 -18.38 4.85
C GLU A 228 7.19 -17.58 5.15
N ILE A 229 7.36 -16.36 5.67
CA ILE A 229 6.25 -15.45 5.98
C ILE A 229 5.52 -15.03 4.70
N VAL A 230 6.27 -14.68 3.64
CA VAL A 230 5.70 -14.37 2.33
C VAL A 230 4.87 -15.55 1.83
N HIS A 231 5.41 -16.77 1.84
CA HIS A 231 4.67 -17.96 1.42
C HIS A 231 3.38 -18.18 2.22
N THR A 232 3.43 -18.03 3.54
CA THR A 232 2.25 -18.18 4.41
C THR A 232 1.18 -17.12 4.11
N LEU A 233 1.58 -15.86 3.91
CA LEU A 233 0.65 -14.78 3.52
C LEU A 233 0.06 -15.02 2.12
N LEU A 234 0.89 -15.47 1.18
CA LEU A 234 0.47 -15.81 -0.18
C LEU A 234 -0.53 -16.98 -0.17
N SER A 235 -0.35 -17.95 0.72
CA SER A 235 -1.26 -19.10 0.91
C SER A 235 -2.62 -18.70 1.47
N LYS A 236 -2.68 -17.59 2.23
CA LYS A 236 -3.92 -16.98 2.72
C LYS A 236 -4.61 -16.07 1.69
N GLY A 237 -4.07 -15.96 0.48
CA GLY A 237 -4.63 -15.17 -0.62
C GLY A 237 -4.27 -13.69 -0.58
N ALA A 238 -3.35 -13.28 0.28
CA ALA A 238 -2.89 -11.89 0.32
C ALA A 238 -1.84 -11.69 -0.80
N ARG A 239 -2.16 -10.87 -1.80
CA ARG A 239 -1.28 -10.50 -2.92
C ARG A 239 -1.06 -8.99 -2.92
N ILE A 240 0.06 -8.57 -3.50
CA ILE A 240 0.34 -7.14 -3.71
C ILE A 240 -0.34 -6.72 -5.00
N ASP A 241 -1.24 -5.74 -4.92
CA ASP A 241 -1.87 -5.17 -6.10
C ASP A 241 -0.85 -4.32 -6.87
N PRO A 242 -0.69 -4.51 -8.19
CA PRO A 242 0.21 -3.70 -8.98
C PRO A 242 -0.27 -2.24 -9.00
N PRO A 243 0.62 -1.27 -8.80
CA PRO A 243 0.25 0.14 -8.89
C PRO A 243 -0.22 0.47 -10.31
N HIS A 244 -1.16 1.41 -10.41
CA HIS A 244 -1.59 1.93 -11.71
C HIS A 244 -0.45 2.68 -12.41
N ASP A 245 -0.56 2.80 -13.74
CA ASP A 245 0.33 3.63 -14.54
C ASP A 245 0.41 5.07 -13.99
N TYR A 246 1.57 5.69 -14.12
CA TYR A 246 1.85 7.03 -13.60
C TYR A 246 0.83 8.07 -14.13
N PHE A 247 0.40 7.92 -15.39
CA PHE A 247 -0.55 8.82 -16.05
C PHE A 247 -2.01 8.34 -15.97
N CYS A 248 -2.34 7.42 -15.07
CA CYS A 248 -3.71 6.93 -14.91
C CYS A 248 -4.67 8.07 -14.51
N GLY A 249 -5.77 8.19 -15.27
CA GLY A 249 -6.81 9.21 -15.05
C GLY A 249 -8.02 8.72 -14.26
N CYS A 250 -7.94 7.62 -13.51
CA CYS A 250 -9.08 7.11 -12.75
C CYS A 250 -9.41 8.00 -11.54
N ASP A 251 -10.68 7.97 -11.12
CA ASP A 251 -11.17 8.83 -10.02
C ASP A 251 -10.38 8.62 -8.71
N SER A 252 -9.99 7.37 -8.41
CA SER A 252 -9.22 7.04 -7.21
C SER A 252 -7.80 7.63 -7.23
N CYS A 253 -7.07 7.51 -8.35
CA CYS A 253 -5.72 8.07 -8.50
C CYS A 253 -5.76 9.59 -8.52
N ASN A 254 -6.70 10.18 -9.27
CA ASN A 254 -6.84 11.63 -9.36
C ASN A 254 -7.21 12.23 -8.00
N TYR A 255 -8.09 11.56 -7.23
CA TYR A 255 -8.40 11.96 -5.87
C TYR A 255 -7.15 11.91 -4.98
N GLN A 256 -6.43 10.79 -4.94
CA GLN A 256 -5.22 10.67 -4.12
C GLN A 256 -4.16 11.71 -4.49
N GLN A 257 -3.98 11.99 -5.77
CA GLN A 257 -3.03 12.98 -6.26
C GLN A 257 -3.41 14.42 -5.87
N GLN A 258 -4.70 14.76 -5.89
CA GLN A 258 -5.17 16.10 -5.50
C GLN A 258 -5.12 16.35 -4.00
N PHE A 259 -5.48 15.33 -3.19
CA PHE A 259 -5.59 15.49 -1.75
C PHE A 259 -4.28 15.18 -1.00
N ASP A 260 -3.51 14.18 -1.44
CA ASP A 260 -2.26 13.77 -0.81
C ASP A 260 -1.27 13.19 -1.82
N SER A 261 -0.72 14.08 -2.66
CA SER A 261 0.25 13.71 -3.69
C SER A 261 1.50 13.02 -3.13
N PHE A 262 1.92 13.39 -1.92
CA PHE A 262 3.14 12.83 -1.31
C PHE A 262 2.92 11.42 -0.78
N SER A 263 1.79 11.17 -0.10
CA SER A 263 1.49 9.80 0.32
C SER A 263 1.19 8.90 -0.88
N HIS A 264 0.58 9.43 -1.94
CA HIS A 264 0.34 8.68 -3.17
C HIS A 264 1.65 8.22 -3.83
N SER A 265 2.64 9.10 -3.98
CA SER A 265 3.95 8.71 -4.53
C SER A 265 4.71 7.75 -3.60
N ARG A 266 4.61 7.94 -2.28
CA ARG A 266 5.20 7.02 -1.29
C ARG A 266 4.57 5.62 -1.33
N SER A 267 3.25 5.53 -1.45
CA SER A 267 2.52 4.26 -1.59
C SER A 267 2.96 3.50 -2.83
N ARG A 268 3.14 4.20 -3.95
CA ARG A 268 3.60 3.61 -5.22
C ARG A 268 5.00 2.99 -5.10
N ILE A 269 5.98 3.73 -4.58
CA ILE A 269 7.33 3.20 -4.42
C ILE A 269 7.37 2.04 -3.41
N ASN A 270 6.54 2.07 -2.36
CA ASN A 270 6.43 0.97 -1.40
C ASN A 270 5.84 -0.31 -2.02
N ALA A 271 4.82 -0.18 -2.87
CA ALA A 271 4.27 -1.30 -3.64
C ALA A 271 5.33 -1.89 -4.59
N TYR A 272 6.01 -1.04 -5.38
CA TYR A 272 7.09 -1.48 -6.28
C TYR A 272 8.24 -2.15 -5.53
N ARG A 273 8.60 -1.64 -4.34
CA ARG A 273 9.62 -2.25 -3.49
C ARG A 273 9.22 -3.64 -3.01
N GLY A 274 7.92 -3.88 -2.78
CA GLY A 274 7.40 -5.22 -2.48
C GLY A 274 7.48 -6.15 -3.70
N LEU A 275 6.99 -5.69 -4.86
CA LEU A 275 6.98 -6.45 -6.12
C LEU A 275 8.40 -6.81 -6.61
N ALA A 276 9.35 -5.90 -6.44
CA ALA A 276 10.75 -6.07 -6.86
C ALA A 276 11.58 -6.96 -5.91
N SER A 277 11.02 -7.39 -4.79
CA SER A 277 11.73 -8.23 -3.83
C SER A 277 11.97 -9.65 -4.39
N PRO A 278 13.18 -10.25 -4.20
CA PRO A 278 13.46 -11.61 -4.62
C PRO A 278 12.51 -12.66 -4.02
N ALA A 279 12.11 -12.47 -2.75
CA ALA A 279 11.17 -13.35 -2.07
C ALA A 279 9.80 -13.37 -2.74
N TYR A 280 9.26 -12.19 -3.08
CA TYR A 280 7.98 -12.11 -3.77
C TYR A 280 8.08 -12.61 -5.21
N LEU A 281 9.12 -12.22 -5.96
CA LEU A 281 9.30 -12.64 -7.36
C LEU A 281 9.35 -14.15 -7.50
N SER A 282 10.07 -14.84 -6.60
CA SER A 282 10.26 -16.30 -6.64
C SER A 282 9.01 -17.09 -6.26
N LEU A 283 8.16 -16.55 -5.38
CA LEU A 283 7.02 -17.28 -4.81
C LEU A 283 5.67 -16.92 -5.46
N SER A 284 5.57 -15.76 -6.11
CA SER A 284 4.31 -15.27 -6.68
C SER A 284 4.16 -15.53 -8.18
N ASN A 285 5.26 -15.56 -8.94
CA ASN A 285 5.24 -15.67 -10.39
C ASN A 285 5.63 -17.07 -10.85
N GLU A 286 4.98 -17.56 -11.91
CA GLU A 286 5.35 -18.81 -12.56
C GLU A 286 6.68 -18.69 -13.31
N ASP A 287 6.90 -17.56 -13.98
CA ASP A 287 8.15 -17.20 -14.64
C ASP A 287 8.82 -15.99 -13.95
N PRO A 288 9.67 -16.23 -12.93
CA PRO A 288 10.29 -15.16 -12.17
C PRO A 288 11.33 -14.36 -12.98
N VAL A 289 11.91 -14.96 -14.04
CA VAL A 289 12.94 -14.30 -14.85
C VAL A 289 12.31 -13.26 -15.76
N LEU A 290 11.24 -13.63 -16.47
CA LEU A 290 10.53 -12.68 -17.33
C LEU A 290 9.94 -11.53 -16.50
N ALA A 291 9.25 -11.86 -15.40
CA ALA A 291 8.66 -10.86 -14.50
C ALA A 291 9.73 -9.89 -13.96
N ALA A 292 10.89 -10.39 -13.53
CA ALA A 292 11.98 -9.54 -13.06
C ALA A 292 12.55 -8.63 -14.15
N LEU A 293 12.67 -9.12 -15.40
CA LEU A 293 13.17 -8.32 -16.52
C LEU A 293 12.19 -7.20 -16.91
N GLU A 294 10.90 -7.51 -17.03
CA GLU A 294 9.86 -6.52 -17.35
C GLU A 294 9.77 -5.45 -16.26
N LEU A 295 9.71 -5.87 -14.99
CA LEU A 295 9.68 -4.96 -13.85
C LEU A 295 10.95 -4.09 -13.79
N SER A 296 12.13 -4.64 -14.09
CA SER A 296 13.37 -3.86 -14.10
C SER A 296 13.35 -2.73 -15.13
N ASN A 297 12.70 -2.95 -16.29
CA ASN A 297 12.55 -1.95 -17.34
C ASN A 297 11.51 -0.90 -16.96
N GLU A 298 10.37 -1.32 -16.40
CA GLU A 298 9.35 -0.41 -15.88
C GLU A 298 9.93 0.55 -14.82
N LEU A 299 10.63 0.01 -13.83
CA LEU A 299 11.30 0.80 -12.79
C LEU A 299 12.34 1.76 -13.37
N ALA A 300 13.07 1.36 -14.41
CA ALA A 300 14.03 2.23 -15.09
C ALA A 300 13.34 3.40 -15.83
N MET A 301 12.16 3.17 -16.43
CA MET A 301 11.34 4.22 -17.02
C MET A 301 10.78 5.17 -15.94
N LEU A 302 10.25 4.62 -14.84
CA LEU A 302 9.72 5.40 -13.72
C LEU A 302 10.79 6.27 -13.05
N ALA A 303 12.03 5.80 -12.94
CA ALA A 303 13.16 6.60 -12.46
C ALA A 303 13.43 7.86 -13.33
N ASN A 304 13.03 7.83 -14.61
CA ASN A 304 13.13 8.99 -15.49
C ASN A 304 11.93 9.93 -15.39
N ILE A 305 10.78 9.44 -14.94
CA ILE A 305 9.54 10.21 -14.76
C ILE A 305 9.52 10.87 -13.37
N GLU A 306 9.62 10.08 -12.30
CA GLU A 306 9.67 10.54 -10.90
C GLU A 306 11.10 10.85 -10.48
N LYS A 307 11.42 12.15 -10.36
CA LYS A 307 12.78 12.60 -10.02
C LYS A 307 13.06 12.56 -8.52
N GLU A 308 12.02 12.66 -7.69
CA GLU A 308 12.09 12.67 -6.24
C GLU A 308 12.63 11.34 -5.69
N PHE A 309 12.14 10.21 -6.22
CA PHE A 309 12.53 8.85 -5.82
C PHE A 309 13.41 8.15 -6.85
N LYS A 310 14.06 8.90 -7.75
CA LYS A 310 14.89 8.34 -8.82
C LYS A 310 15.90 7.31 -8.33
N ASN A 311 16.58 7.62 -7.22
CA ASN A 311 17.60 6.73 -6.65
C ASN A 311 17.00 5.40 -6.17
N ASP A 312 15.80 5.43 -5.60
CA ASP A 312 15.13 4.23 -5.10
C ASP A 312 14.67 3.34 -6.27
N TYR A 313 14.06 3.92 -7.31
CA TYR A 313 13.72 3.17 -8.52
C TYR A 313 14.95 2.56 -9.20
N CYS A 314 16.07 3.30 -9.29
CA CYS A 314 17.31 2.76 -9.83
C CYS A 314 17.86 1.59 -8.99
N ARG A 315 17.74 1.66 -7.65
CA ARG A 315 18.14 0.57 -6.76
C ARG A 315 17.25 -0.67 -6.94
N LEU A 316 15.93 -0.50 -7.02
CA LEU A 316 14.99 -1.59 -7.25
C LEU A 316 15.19 -2.24 -8.63
N SER A 317 15.39 -1.42 -9.68
CA SER A 317 15.72 -1.94 -11.02
C SER A 317 17.00 -2.78 -10.98
N THR A 318 18.05 -2.30 -10.30
CA THR A 318 19.30 -3.06 -10.13
C THR A 318 19.10 -4.35 -9.34
N GLN A 319 18.25 -4.33 -8.31
CA GLN A 319 17.90 -5.52 -7.52
C GLN A 319 17.23 -6.61 -8.38
N CYS A 320 16.29 -6.26 -9.25
CA CYS A 320 15.68 -7.20 -10.18
C CYS A 320 16.71 -7.79 -11.17
N LYS A 321 17.63 -6.95 -11.66
CA LYS A 321 18.71 -7.39 -12.56
C LYS A 321 19.68 -8.36 -11.85
N ASP A 322 20.05 -8.04 -10.62
CA ASP A 322 20.95 -8.88 -9.81
C ASP A 322 20.28 -10.19 -9.40
N TYR A 323 18.96 -10.21 -9.19
CA TYR A 323 18.18 -11.43 -8.97
C TYR A 323 18.25 -12.37 -10.19
N VAL A 324 18.06 -11.87 -11.41
CA VAL A 324 18.16 -12.68 -12.63
C VAL A 324 19.58 -13.23 -12.83
N VAL A 325 20.61 -12.41 -12.57
CA VAL A 325 22.00 -12.86 -12.62
C VAL A 325 22.26 -13.94 -11.57
N GLY A 326 21.80 -13.75 -10.34
CA GLY A 326 21.93 -14.72 -9.27
C GLY A 326 21.24 -16.05 -9.57
N LEU A 327 20.10 -16.03 -10.27
CA LEU A 327 19.44 -17.26 -10.70
C LEU A 327 20.23 -17.99 -11.80
N LEU A 328 20.78 -17.26 -12.77
CA LEU A 328 21.64 -17.82 -13.82
C LEU A 328 22.93 -18.43 -13.27
N ASP A 329 23.50 -17.82 -12.21
CA ASP A 329 24.72 -18.32 -11.56
C ASP A 329 24.50 -19.67 -10.84
N LEU A 330 23.25 -20.04 -10.55
CA LEU A 330 22.92 -21.32 -9.91
C LEU A 330 22.75 -22.49 -10.91
N CYS A 331 22.68 -22.21 -12.21
CA CYS A 331 22.54 -23.23 -13.24
C CYS A 331 23.78 -24.12 -13.33
N ARG A 332 23.59 -25.44 -13.36
CA ARG A 332 24.67 -26.44 -13.41
C ARG A 332 24.76 -27.17 -14.73
N SER A 333 23.68 -27.21 -15.50
CA SER A 333 23.59 -27.88 -16.79
C SER A 333 23.35 -26.88 -17.93
N THR A 334 23.77 -27.26 -19.15
CA THR A 334 23.49 -26.46 -20.35
C THR A 334 21.99 -26.38 -20.63
N GLU A 335 21.24 -27.45 -20.32
CA GLU A 335 19.78 -27.51 -20.46
C GLU A 335 19.06 -26.50 -19.55
N GLU A 336 19.50 -26.35 -18.29
CA GLU A 336 18.96 -25.33 -17.38
C GLU A 336 19.19 -23.91 -17.91
N VAL A 337 20.40 -23.64 -18.41
CA VAL A 337 20.72 -22.32 -18.98
C VAL A 337 19.88 -22.07 -20.24
N GLU A 338 19.77 -23.07 -21.11
CA GLU A 338 18.94 -22.98 -22.31
C GLU A 338 17.49 -22.70 -21.95
N ALA A 339 16.92 -23.41 -20.96
CA ALA A 339 15.55 -23.20 -20.51
C ALA A 339 15.32 -21.76 -19.99
N ILE A 340 16.29 -21.20 -19.26
CA ILE A 340 16.21 -19.82 -18.77
C ILE A 340 16.34 -18.81 -19.91
N LEU A 341 17.20 -19.03 -20.91
CA LEU A 341 17.47 -18.07 -21.99
C LEU A 341 16.49 -18.14 -23.16
N SER A 342 15.88 -19.30 -23.41
CA SER A 342 14.95 -19.51 -24.52
C SER A 342 13.51 -19.18 -24.15
N GLY A 343 13.10 -19.44 -22.90
CA GLY A 343 11.73 -19.23 -22.41
C GLY A 343 10.69 -20.14 -23.07
N GLN A 344 9.50 -20.26 -22.47
CA GLN A 344 8.42 -21.03 -23.07
C GLN A 344 8.01 -20.40 -24.40
N THR A 345 8.06 -21.19 -25.47
CA THR A 345 7.69 -20.82 -26.82
C THR A 345 6.24 -21.19 -27.07
N ASP A 346 5.30 -20.48 -26.43
CA ASP A 346 3.86 -20.67 -26.69
C ASP A 346 3.38 -19.89 -27.92
N SER A 347 4.29 -19.45 -28.80
CA SER A 347 3.91 -18.85 -30.07
C SER A 347 4.09 -19.87 -31.20
N GLU A 348 2.99 -20.44 -31.66
CA GLU A 348 2.89 -21.19 -32.92
C GLU A 348 3.22 -20.33 -34.18
N ASP A 349 3.69 -19.09 -33.99
CA ASP A 349 3.86 -18.07 -35.03
C ASP A 349 5.32 -17.72 -35.38
N SER A 350 6.32 -18.51 -35.00
CA SER A 350 7.68 -18.35 -35.54
C SER A 350 8.02 -19.44 -36.56
N TYR A 351 8.10 -19.02 -37.83
CA TYR A 351 8.77 -19.77 -38.91
C TYR A 351 10.30 -19.73 -38.67
N ASP A 352 10.78 -20.20 -37.52
CA ASP A 352 12.20 -20.30 -37.23
C ASP A 352 12.77 -21.58 -37.86
N LEU A 353 13.84 -21.42 -38.63
CA LEU A 353 14.59 -22.53 -39.24
C LEU A 353 15.02 -23.55 -38.18
N PRO A 354 14.97 -24.87 -38.50
CA PRO A 354 15.32 -25.92 -37.56
C PRO A 354 16.81 -25.81 -37.20
N GLY A 355 17.11 -25.52 -35.92
CA GLY A 355 18.47 -25.62 -35.38
C GLY A 355 19.04 -24.37 -34.68
N ARG A 356 18.28 -23.29 -34.49
CA ARG A 356 18.70 -22.19 -33.59
C ARG A 356 17.76 -22.06 -32.40
N PRO A 357 18.26 -22.10 -31.15
CA PRO A 357 17.43 -21.84 -29.99
C PRO A 357 16.89 -20.40 -30.07
N SER A 358 15.59 -20.23 -29.83
CA SER A 358 14.91 -18.94 -29.81
C SER A 358 15.34 -18.15 -28.58
N LEU A 359 16.46 -17.43 -28.65
CA LEU A 359 17.02 -16.63 -27.54
C LEU A 359 16.21 -15.34 -27.27
N THR A 360 14.89 -15.45 -27.05
CA THR A 360 13.95 -14.32 -26.88
C THR A 360 14.27 -13.51 -25.62
N ARG A 361 14.51 -14.19 -24.49
CA ARG A 361 14.89 -13.55 -23.22
C ARG A 361 16.27 -12.93 -23.27
N LEU A 362 17.20 -13.48 -24.06
CA LEU A 362 18.50 -12.84 -24.32
C LEU A 362 18.34 -11.53 -25.10
N LYS A 363 17.48 -11.51 -26.13
CA LYS A 363 17.19 -10.28 -26.87
C LYS A 363 16.58 -9.21 -25.96
N LEU A 364 15.68 -9.61 -25.05
CA LEU A 364 15.12 -8.73 -24.02
C LEU A 364 16.19 -8.25 -23.01
N ALA A 365 17.04 -9.15 -22.53
CA ALA A 365 18.15 -8.84 -21.62
C ALA A 365 19.13 -7.80 -22.20
N ILE A 366 19.41 -7.89 -23.50
CA ILE A 366 20.23 -6.90 -24.22
C ILE A 366 19.48 -5.59 -24.36
N LYS A 367 18.19 -5.63 -24.72
CA LYS A 367 17.33 -4.44 -24.81
C LYS A 367 17.24 -3.67 -23.49
N TYR A 368 17.26 -4.38 -22.36
CA TYR A 368 17.18 -3.81 -21.01
C TYR A 368 18.55 -3.52 -20.36
N GLU A 369 19.62 -3.55 -21.16
CA GLU A 369 20.99 -3.22 -20.75
C GLU A 369 21.50 -4.01 -19.52
N LEU A 370 21.33 -5.32 -19.51
CA LEU A 370 21.94 -6.19 -18.50
C LEU A 370 23.45 -6.34 -18.73
N LYS A 371 24.24 -5.34 -18.31
CA LYS A 371 25.71 -5.34 -18.51
C LYS A 371 26.40 -6.55 -17.85
N LYS A 372 25.88 -7.04 -16.72
CA LYS A 372 26.46 -8.18 -15.96
C LYS A 372 26.23 -9.54 -16.63
N VAL A 373 25.13 -9.70 -17.37
CA VAL A 373 24.79 -10.96 -18.04
C VAL A 373 25.74 -11.28 -19.20
N SER A 374 26.40 -10.26 -19.79
CA SER A 374 27.43 -10.48 -20.82
C SER A 374 28.62 -11.32 -20.35
N HIS A 375 29.00 -11.24 -19.07
CA HIS A 375 30.12 -12.03 -18.53
C HIS A 375 29.74 -13.50 -18.31
N VAL A 376 28.54 -13.75 -17.79
CA VAL A 376 28.02 -15.11 -17.57
C VAL A 376 27.79 -15.81 -18.92
N ILE A 377 27.19 -15.12 -19.89
CA ILE A 377 26.97 -15.65 -21.24
C ILE A 377 28.28 -15.90 -21.98
N LYS A 378 29.29 -15.03 -21.88
CA LYS A 378 30.60 -15.29 -22.49
C LYS A 378 31.25 -16.55 -21.94
N SER A 379 31.11 -16.80 -20.65
CA SER A 379 31.65 -17.99 -20.00
C SER A 379 30.90 -19.26 -20.44
N ILE A 380 29.59 -19.16 -20.66
CA ILE A 380 28.76 -20.27 -21.13
C ILE A 380 28.93 -20.52 -22.64
N MET A 381 29.11 -19.48 -23.47
CA MET A 381 29.40 -19.64 -24.89
C MET A 381 30.76 -20.32 -25.14
N CYS A 382 31.72 -20.21 -24.21
CA CYS A 382 32.95 -21.00 -24.25
C CYS A 382 32.72 -22.51 -24.00
N ILE A 383 31.59 -22.92 -23.43
CA ILE A 383 31.20 -24.34 -23.28
C ILE A 383 30.57 -24.86 -24.58
N TRP A 384 30.11 -23.97 -25.45
CA TRP A 384 29.47 -24.27 -26.74
C TRP A 384 30.43 -24.23 -27.95
N SER A 385 31.72 -23.97 -27.73
CA SER A 385 32.79 -24.07 -28.74
C SER A 385 33.66 -25.27 -28.45
#